data_AF-A0A1G3R5N3-F1
#
_entry.id   AF-A0A1G3R5N3-F1
#
_cell.length_a   1.000
_cell.length_b   1.000
_cell.length_c   1.000
_cell.angle_alpha   90.00
_cell.angle_beta   90.00
_cell.angle_gamma   90.00
#
_symmetry.space_group_name_H-M   'P 1'
#
loop_
_entity.id
_entity.type
_entity.pdbx_description
1 polymer ?
#
loop_
_entity_poly.entity_id
_entity_poly.type
_entity_poly.pdbx_seq_one_letter_code
_entity_poly.pdbx_strand_id
1 'polypeptide(L)'
;MVLDLDTVAALWSKTYNTEGKPDWSHLFPYYHPDLVFQDSIQRIEGKEAFMAMCGRLTERCKQLRMDVHSVARNGDVIFLQWTMTMMFNKFPSTPVYGCTKLTLHEDGRIIDQRDYYDLWGDIFNGIPYFKGPYRRFMSRKFG
;
A
#
# COMPACT_ATOMS: atom_id res chain seq x y z
N MET A 1 -7.03 -21.42 -5.97
CA MET A 1 -7.94 -20.60 -5.15
C MET A 1 -8.14 -19.31 -5.91
N VAL A 2 -9.36 -18.96 -6.31
CA VAL A 2 -9.63 -17.70 -7.00
C VAL A 2 -9.77 -16.62 -5.94
N LEU A 3 -8.97 -15.55 -6.02
CA LEU A 3 -9.18 -14.35 -5.21
C LEU A 3 -10.51 -13.71 -5.64
N ASP A 4 -11.51 -13.76 -4.75
CA ASP A 4 -12.74 -12.98 -4.88
C ASP A 4 -12.65 -11.69 -4.04
N LEU A 5 -13.64 -10.81 -4.24
CA LEU A 5 -13.67 -9.47 -3.65
C LEU A 5 -13.66 -9.52 -2.12
N ASP A 6 -14.43 -10.44 -1.53
CA ASP A 6 -14.56 -10.60 -0.09
C ASP A 6 -13.26 -11.12 0.52
N THR A 7 -12.59 -12.06 -0.16
CA THR A 7 -11.27 -12.57 0.24
C THR A 7 -10.22 -11.46 0.20
N VAL A 8 -10.21 -10.62 -0.84
CA VAL A 8 -9.28 -9.50 -0.96
C VAL A 8 -9.48 -8.48 0.17
N ALA A 9 -10.72 -8.06 0.43
CA ALA A 9 -11.02 -7.12 1.51
C ALA A 9 -10.61 -7.68 2.88
N ALA A 10 -10.89 -8.95 3.15
CA ALA A 10 -10.56 -9.61 4.40
C ALA A 10 -9.04 -9.77 4.59
N LEU A 11 -8.32 -10.19 3.55
CA LEU A 11 -6.87 -10.39 3.59
C LEU A 11 -6.12 -9.09 3.87
N TRP A 12 -6.48 -7.99 3.19
CA TRP A 12 -5.87 -6.68 3.42
C TRP A 12 -6.25 -6.14 4.79
N SER A 13 -7.52 -6.22 5.20
CA SER A 13 -7.94 -5.77 6.53
C SER A 13 -7.17 -6.47 7.66
N LYS A 14 -6.75 -7.72 7.47
CA LYS A 14 -5.98 -8.50 8.46
C LYS A 14 -4.51 -8.06 8.58
N THR A 15 -3.86 -7.66 7.48
CA THR A 15 -2.46 -7.20 7.48
C THR A 15 -2.25 -5.94 8.30
N TYR A 16 -3.28 -5.10 8.36
CA TYR A 16 -3.16 -3.74 8.84
C TYR A 16 -4.17 -3.38 9.93
N ASN A 17 -4.85 -4.32 10.59
CA ASN A 17 -5.68 -4.00 11.77
C ASN A 17 -5.23 -4.75 13.02
N THR A 18 -3.98 -5.23 13.04
CA THR A 18 -3.38 -5.83 14.22
C THR A 18 -2.85 -4.75 15.16
N GLU A 19 -3.01 -4.97 16.47
CA GLU A 19 -2.22 -4.24 17.46
C GLU A 19 -0.75 -4.68 17.31
N GLY A 20 0.14 -3.72 17.03
CA GLY A 20 1.56 -3.97 16.84
C GLY A 20 2.01 -3.95 15.38
N LYS A 21 3.06 -4.73 15.08
CA LYS A 21 3.71 -4.70 13.77
C LYS A 21 2.83 -5.36 12.70
N PRO A 22 2.76 -4.79 11.48
CA PRO A 22 2.00 -5.41 10.40
C PRO A 22 2.63 -6.74 9.99
N ASP A 23 1.78 -7.75 9.81
CA ASP A 23 2.16 -9.07 9.31
C ASP A 23 1.63 -9.27 7.89
N TRP A 24 2.54 -9.52 6.96
CA TRP A 24 2.26 -9.73 5.54
C TRP A 24 2.32 -11.20 5.14
N SER A 25 2.69 -12.08 6.08
CA SER A 25 2.97 -13.50 5.81
C SER A 25 1.78 -14.22 5.18
N HIS A 26 0.55 -13.90 5.61
CA HIS A 26 -0.67 -14.50 5.06
C HIS A 26 -1.03 -14.02 3.66
N LEU A 27 -0.43 -12.92 3.18
CA LEU A 27 -0.63 -12.44 1.81
C LEU A 27 0.32 -13.14 0.84
N PHE A 28 1.52 -13.53 1.26
CA PHE A 28 2.54 -14.10 0.37
C PHE A 28 2.08 -15.32 -0.45
N PRO A 29 1.26 -16.27 0.06
CA PRO A 29 0.75 -17.38 -0.75
C PRO A 29 -0.04 -16.94 -2.00
N TYR A 30 -0.61 -15.74 -1.98
CA TYR A 30 -1.43 -15.19 -3.06
C TYR A 30 -0.64 -14.50 -4.17
N TYR A 31 0.67 -14.30 -4.00
CA TYR A 31 1.52 -13.67 -5.01
C TYR A 31 2.23 -14.70 -5.89
N HIS A 32 2.25 -14.39 -7.19
CA HIS A 32 3.01 -15.12 -8.20
C HIS A 32 4.52 -14.96 -7.95
N PRO A 33 5.37 -15.97 -8.24
CA PRO A 33 6.83 -15.83 -8.15
C PRO A 33 7.38 -14.64 -8.93
N ASP A 34 6.83 -14.39 -10.11
CA ASP A 34 7.22 -13.32 -11.04
C ASP A 34 6.45 -12.00 -10.83
N LEU A 35 5.94 -11.77 -9.62
CA LEU A 35 5.23 -10.53 -9.26
C LEU A 35 6.03 -9.28 -9.66
N VAL A 36 5.35 -8.30 -10.25
CA VAL A 36 5.83 -6.92 -10.33
C VAL A 36 5.05 -6.06 -9.34
N PHE A 37 5.76 -5.45 -8.38
CA PHE A 37 5.20 -4.47 -7.46
C PHE A 37 5.68 -3.07 -7.83
N GLN A 38 4.78 -2.10 -7.81
CA GLN A 38 5.12 -0.70 -8.04
C GLN A 38 4.34 0.22 -7.10
N ASP A 39 5.04 1.17 -6.49
CA ASP A 39 4.43 2.27 -5.76
C ASP A 39 4.95 3.62 -6.29
N SER A 40 4.68 4.70 -5.56
CA SER A 40 5.12 6.05 -5.94
C SER A 40 6.62 6.30 -5.70
N ILE A 41 7.33 5.37 -5.06
CA ILE A 41 8.75 5.46 -4.66
C ILE A 41 9.61 4.50 -5.47
N GLN A 42 9.15 3.27 -5.72
CA GLN A 42 9.96 2.18 -6.23
C GLN A 42 9.18 1.22 -7.14
N ARG A 43 9.94 0.43 -7.90
CA ARG A 43 9.46 -0.74 -8.63
C ARG A 43 10.30 -1.94 -8.21
N ILE A 44 9.66 -3.05 -7.90
CA ILE A 44 10.26 -4.29 -7.44
C ILE A 44 9.76 -5.42 -8.34
N GLU A 45 10.69 -6.27 -8.76
CA GLU A 45 10.39 -7.43 -9.59
C GLU A 45 10.81 -8.68 -8.83
N GLY A 46 9.91 -9.66 -8.80
CA GLY A 46 10.09 -10.92 -8.09
C GLY A 46 9.55 -10.90 -6.65
N LYS A 47 8.92 -12.01 -6.28
CA LYS A 47 8.30 -12.21 -4.96
C LYS A 47 9.28 -12.11 -3.79
N GLU A 48 10.50 -12.60 -3.94
CA GLU A 48 11.51 -12.55 -2.86
C GLU A 48 11.89 -11.11 -2.51
N ALA A 49 12.12 -10.28 -3.54
CA ALA A 49 12.43 -8.87 -3.35
C ALA A 49 11.26 -8.10 -2.72
N PHE A 50 10.02 -8.45 -3.11
CA PHE A 50 8.81 -7.91 -2.51
C PHE A 50 8.68 -8.29 -1.02
N MET A 51 8.89 -9.56 -0.67
CA MET A 51 8.88 -10.02 0.73
C MET A 51 9.94 -9.28 1.57
N ALA A 52 11.14 -9.08 1.04
CA ALA A 52 12.19 -8.33 1.70
C ALA A 52 11.81 -6.85 1.93
N MET A 53 11.11 -6.23 0.97
CA MET A 53 10.56 -4.88 1.14
C MET A 53 9.50 -4.83 2.25
N CYS A 54 8.54 -5.76 2.26
CA CYS A 54 7.55 -5.85 3.33
C CYS A 54 8.21 -6.02 4.71
N GLY A 55 9.25 -6.85 4.81
CA GLY A 55 10.04 -7.02 6.04
C GLY A 55 10.64 -5.70 6.54
N ARG A 56 11.28 -4.93 5.65
CA ARG A 56 11.83 -3.60 6.00
C ARG A 56 10.73 -2.61 6.44
N LEU A 57 9.54 -2.67 5.84
CA LEU A 57 8.41 -1.83 6.25
C LEU A 57 7.90 -2.21 7.65
N THR A 58 7.76 -3.51 7.92
CA THR A 58 7.38 -4.06 9.22
C THR A 58 8.39 -3.71 10.33
N GLU A 59 9.68 -3.65 10.03
CA GLU A 59 10.70 -3.22 11.00
C GLU A 59 10.59 -1.74 11.37
N ARG A 60 10.26 -0.88 10.41
CA ARG A 60 10.21 0.58 10.55
C ARG A 60 8.90 1.08 11.16
N CYS A 61 7.81 0.34 11.00
CA CYS A 61 6.49 0.73 11.48
C CYS A 61 6.22 0.13 12.87
N LYS A 62 5.69 0.95 13.78
CA LYS A 62 5.25 0.47 15.10
C LYS A 62 3.84 -0.07 15.09
N GLN A 63 2.97 0.64 14.37
CA GLN A 63 1.62 0.23 14.10
C GLN A 63 1.19 0.83 12.75
N LEU A 64 0.47 0.02 11.99
CA LEU A 64 -0.04 0.37 10.68
C LEU A 64 -1.52 -0.01 10.67
N ARG A 65 -2.39 0.99 10.56
CA ARG A 65 -3.84 0.78 10.40
C ARG A 65 -4.21 0.91 8.93
N MET A 66 -5.02 0.03 8.36
CA MET A 66 -5.62 0.23 7.04
C MET A 66 -7.11 -0.04 7.10
N ASP A 67 -7.88 0.95 6.67
CA ASP A 67 -9.31 0.87 6.51
C ASP A 67 -9.61 0.78 5.01
N VAL A 68 -10.16 -0.36 4.56
CA VAL A 68 -10.57 -0.59 3.17
C VAL A 68 -12.00 -0.05 3.02
N HIS A 69 -12.19 0.89 2.09
CA HIS A 69 -13.48 1.58 1.91
C HIS A 69 -14.31 1.00 0.79
N SER A 70 -13.67 0.62 -0.31
CA SER A 70 -14.33 0.05 -1.47
C SER A 70 -13.41 -0.92 -2.20
N VAL A 71 -14.01 -1.95 -2.80
CA VAL A 71 -13.32 -2.91 -3.64
C VAL A 71 -14.13 -3.08 -4.92
N ALA A 72 -13.46 -3.06 -6.06
CA ALA A 72 -14.09 -3.27 -7.36
C ALA A 72 -13.27 -4.28 -8.17
N ARG A 73 -13.93 -5.11 -8.97
CA ARG A 73 -13.28 -6.08 -9.85
C ARG A 73 -13.80 -5.92 -11.27
N ASN A 74 -12.89 -5.99 -12.22
CA ASN A 74 -13.19 -6.07 -13.65
C ASN A 74 -12.28 -7.13 -14.28
N GLY A 75 -12.86 -8.29 -14.63
CA GLY A 75 -12.10 -9.43 -15.14
C GLY A 75 -11.07 -9.95 -14.13
N ASP A 76 -9.79 -9.87 -14.52
CA ASP A 76 -8.60 -10.23 -13.77
C ASP A 76 -8.01 -9.07 -12.95
N VAL A 77 -8.61 -7.87 -13.03
CA VAL A 77 -8.15 -6.68 -12.30
C VAL A 77 -9.03 -6.42 -11.08
N ILE A 78 -8.40 -6.15 -9.94
CA ILE A 78 -9.05 -5.77 -8.69
C ILE A 78 -8.51 -4.43 -8.22
N PHE A 79 -9.39 -3.51 -7.86
CA PHE A 79 -9.05 -2.25 -7.21
C PHE A 79 -9.51 -2.25 -5.76
N LEU A 80 -8.67 -1.74 -4.87
CA LEU A 80 -9.00 -1.49 -3.48
C LEU A 80 -8.79 -0.01 -3.18
N GLN A 81 -9.78 0.68 -2.66
CA GLN A 81 -9.62 2.01 -2.07
C GLN A 81 -9.40 1.87 -0.57
N TRP A 82 -8.46 2.63 -0.02
CA TRP A 82 -8.09 2.51 1.37
C TRP A 82 -7.62 3.83 1.99
N THR A 83 -7.70 3.89 3.32
CA THR A 83 -6.99 4.86 4.14
C THR A 83 -6.01 4.10 5.03
N MET A 84 -4.73 4.47 4.98
CA MET A 84 -3.68 3.90 5.80
C MET A 84 -3.24 4.92 6.85
N THR A 85 -3.30 4.58 8.13
CA THR A 85 -2.82 5.43 9.20
C THR A 85 -1.54 4.83 9.78
N MET A 86 -0.42 5.53 9.56
CA MET A 86 0.87 5.17 10.13
C MET A 86 1.06 5.85 11.48
N MET A 87 1.30 5.07 12.54
CA MET A 87 1.62 5.63 13.85
C MET A 87 3.12 5.56 14.13
N PHE A 88 3.74 6.74 14.22
CA PHE A 88 5.13 6.90 14.60
C PHE A 88 5.24 7.38 16.05
N ASN A 89 6.31 7.02 16.73
CA ASN A 89 6.56 7.39 18.13
C ASN A 89 6.64 8.91 18.40
N LYS A 90 6.94 9.72 17.37
CA LYS A 90 7.32 11.14 17.53
C LYS A 90 6.50 12.11 16.68
N PHE A 91 5.59 11.61 15.83
CA PHE A 91 4.82 12.44 14.90
C PHE A 91 3.34 12.06 14.97
N PRO A 92 2.42 13.03 14.78
CA PRO A 92 1.00 12.74 14.72
C PRO A 92 0.72 11.72 13.62
N SER A 93 -0.19 10.80 13.90
CA SER A 93 -0.66 9.80 12.94
C SER A 93 -1.38 10.49 11.79
N THR A 94 -0.76 10.53 10.60
CA THR A 94 -1.40 11.11 9.42
C THR A 94 -2.07 10.00 8.61
N PRO A 95 -3.37 10.12 8.29
CA PRO A 95 -4.02 9.23 7.36
C PRO A 95 -3.48 9.49 5.94
N VAL A 96 -3.15 8.42 5.24
CA VAL A 96 -2.75 8.40 3.84
C VAL A 96 -3.89 7.78 3.05
N TYR A 97 -4.40 8.51 2.06
CA TYR A 97 -5.43 8.01 1.18
C TYR A 97 -4.78 7.38 -0.05
N GLY A 98 -5.28 6.20 -0.43
CA GLY A 98 -4.70 5.47 -1.53
C GLY A 98 -5.67 4.52 -2.20
N CYS A 99 -5.16 3.95 -3.28
CA CYS A 99 -5.79 2.90 -4.04
C CYS A 99 -4.74 1.90 -4.49
N THR A 100 -5.05 0.62 -4.41
CA THR A 100 -4.22 -0.45 -4.94
C THR A 100 -4.92 -1.07 -6.14
N LYS A 101 -4.19 -1.26 -7.24
CA LYS A 101 -4.58 -2.09 -8.37
C LYS A 101 -3.83 -3.42 -8.28
N LEU A 102 -4.56 -4.51 -8.35
CA LEU A 102 -4.02 -5.86 -8.47
C LEU A 102 -4.42 -6.42 -9.84
N THR A 103 -3.50 -7.10 -10.50
CA THR A 103 -3.77 -7.90 -11.69
C THR A 103 -3.50 -9.36 -11.38
N LEU A 104 -4.46 -10.23 -11.68
CA LEU A 104 -4.38 -11.66 -11.44
C LEU A 104 -3.80 -12.39 -12.65
N HIS A 105 -2.95 -13.37 -12.39
CA HIS A 105 -2.50 -14.36 -13.36
C HIS A 105 -3.62 -15.36 -13.66
N GLU A 106 -3.48 -16.13 -14.75
CA GLU A 106 -4.41 -17.20 -15.12
C GLU A 106 -4.55 -18.28 -14.02
N ASP A 107 -3.52 -18.46 -13.19
CA ASP A 107 -3.55 -19.39 -12.05
C ASP A 107 -4.26 -18.83 -10.79
N GLY A 108 -4.72 -17.57 -10.86
CA GLY A 108 -5.45 -16.88 -9.80
C GLY A 108 -4.58 -16.15 -8.78
N ARG A 109 -3.25 -16.16 -8.90
CA ARG A 109 -2.32 -15.37 -8.04
C ARG A 109 -2.09 -13.98 -8.59
N ILE A 110 -1.64 -13.06 -7.74
CA ILE A 110 -1.32 -11.68 -8.12
C ILE A 110 0.01 -11.66 -8.88
N ILE A 111 -0.01 -11.22 -10.14
CA ILE A 111 1.18 -11.06 -11.00
C ILE A 111 1.66 -9.62 -11.07
N ASP A 112 0.77 -8.66 -10.88
CA ASP A 112 1.10 -7.23 -10.85
C ASP A 112 0.32 -6.55 -9.72
N GLN A 113 1.03 -5.74 -8.94
CA GLN A 113 0.44 -4.86 -7.94
C GLN A 113 0.97 -3.45 -8.13
N ARG A 114 0.05 -2.49 -8.18
CA ARG A 114 0.38 -1.08 -8.19
C ARG A 114 -0.36 -0.29 -7.12
N ASP A 115 0.40 0.35 -6.24
CA ASP A 115 -0.12 1.20 -5.18
C ASP A 115 -0.05 2.68 -5.59
N TYR A 116 -1.18 3.34 -5.54
CA TYR A 116 -1.36 4.77 -5.78
C TYR A 116 -1.71 5.44 -4.46
N TYR A 117 -0.89 6.37 -4.00
CA TYR A 117 -1.19 7.14 -2.79
C TYR A 117 -0.44 8.46 -2.82
N ASP A 118 -0.96 9.47 -2.13
CA ASP A 118 -0.38 10.80 -2.15
C ASP A 118 0.73 10.94 -1.11
N LEU A 119 1.98 10.81 -1.57
CA LEU A 119 3.16 11.13 -0.76
C LEU A 119 3.16 12.60 -0.32
N TRP A 120 2.58 13.51 -1.08
CA TRP A 120 2.68 14.96 -0.93
C TRP A 120 1.65 15.54 0.02
N GLY A 121 0.37 15.26 -0.22
CA GLY A 121 -0.75 15.68 0.61
C GLY A 121 -0.70 15.04 2.00
N ASP A 122 -0.39 13.75 2.08
CA ASP A 122 -0.60 12.99 3.30
C ASP A 122 0.69 12.71 4.08
N ILE A 123 1.82 12.45 3.41
CA ILE A 123 3.10 12.15 4.10
C ILE A 123 3.96 13.41 4.29
N PHE A 124 4.23 14.16 3.22
CA PHE A 124 5.16 15.30 3.27
C PHE A 124 4.62 16.53 4.00
N ASN A 125 3.29 16.70 4.10
CA ASN A 125 2.69 17.77 4.92
C ASN A 125 2.98 17.61 6.43
N GLY A 126 3.32 16.39 6.88
CA GLY A 126 3.71 16.08 8.26
C GLY A 126 5.19 16.33 8.58
N ILE A 127 6.05 16.60 7.58
CA ILE A 127 7.48 16.83 7.79
C ILE A 127 7.75 18.32 8.02
N PRO A 128 8.27 18.72 9.21
CA PRO A 128 8.61 20.11 9.49
C PRO A 128 9.62 20.67 8.46
N TYR A 129 9.52 21.96 8.15
CA TYR A 129 10.44 22.73 7.28
C TYR A 129 10.38 22.46 5.75
N PHE A 130 9.82 21.34 5.28
CA PHE A 130 9.70 21.05 3.82
C PHE A 130 8.41 21.60 3.19
N LYS A 131 7.38 21.84 4.00
CA LYS A 131 6.01 22.18 3.57
C LYS A 131 5.90 23.47 2.74
N GLY A 132 6.60 24.54 3.13
CA GLY A 132 6.42 25.87 2.55
C GLY A 132 6.99 26.03 1.14
N PRO A 133 8.31 25.82 0.94
CA PRO A 133 8.96 25.97 -0.36
C PRO A 133 8.40 25.02 -1.42
N TYR A 134 8.11 23.78 -1.00
CA TYR A 134 7.62 22.73 -1.89
C TYR A 134 6.19 22.99 -2.40
N ARG A 135 5.24 23.35 -1.53
CA ARG A 135 3.86 23.69 -1.96
C ARG A 135 3.85 24.89 -2.90
N ARG A 136 4.73 25.87 -2.66
CA ARG A 136 4.89 27.03 -3.55
C ARG A 136 5.48 26.63 -4.91
N PHE A 137 6.38 25.64 -4.96
CA PHE A 137 6.88 25.11 -6.22
C PHE A 137 5.79 24.37 -7.01
N MET A 138 5.06 23.46 -6.36
CA MET A 138 4.03 22.66 -7.00
C MET A 138 2.90 23.54 -7.56
N SER A 139 2.34 24.44 -6.75
CA SER A 139 1.29 25.37 -7.21
C SER A 139 1.76 26.24 -8.39
N ARG A 140 3.02 26.69 -8.37
CA ARG A 140 3.58 27.51 -9.47
C ARG A 140 3.86 26.75 -10.75
N LYS A 141 4.11 25.44 -10.69
CA LYS A 141 4.55 24.64 -11.86
C LYS A 141 3.48 23.72 -12.41
N PHE A 142 2.58 23.26 -11.55
CA PHE A 142 1.58 22.24 -11.88
C PHE A 142 0.14 22.66 -11.52
N GLY A 143 -0.04 23.78 -10.80
CA GLY A 143 -1.36 24.32 -10.42
C GLY A 143 -1.61 24.27 -8.91
#